data_AF-A0A7C5DFV7-F1
#
_entry.id   AF-A0A7C5DFV7-F1
#
_cell.length_a   1.000
_cell.length_b   1.000
_cell.length_c   1.000
_cell.angle_alpha   90.00
_cell.angle_beta   90.00
_cell.angle_gamma   90.00
#
_symmetry.space_group_name_H-M   'P 1'
#
loop_
_entity.id
_entity.type
_entity.pdbx_description
1 polymer ?
#
loop_
_entity_poly.entity_id
_entity_poly.type
_entity_poly.pdbx_seq_one_letter_code
_entity_poly.pdbx_strand_id
1 'polypeptide(L)'
;VEIKEVKRLELPELDDELVKEITQQRFDNVADFKADVKLQLQAHFTDKSEQDLLEAMSAKLIEEHPVPTPKAMVASFQNMLLENAKRQMGGQFPQSLNEAEFLETLKPNAEKHARWLLVSQKIAKENELNVTDEDIKAYAEKEAEKEPSLTVEQLVSTYMSTEFKDYIIDTILKEKIYDVIKSKVTITKEATPVPEHQG
;
A
#
# COMPACT_ATOMS: atom_id res chain seq x y z
N VAL A 1 -1.07 -41.54 -19.94
CA VAL A 1 -1.48 -40.19 -20.37
C VAL A 1 -1.34 -40.15 -21.88
N GLU A 2 -2.45 -40.17 -22.62
CA GLU A 2 -2.46 -39.99 -24.08
C GLU A 2 -2.82 -38.55 -24.39
N ILE A 3 -1.98 -37.89 -25.18
CA ILE A 3 -2.20 -36.52 -25.64
C ILE A 3 -3.32 -36.57 -26.68
N LYS A 4 -4.49 -36.01 -26.35
CA LYS A 4 -5.66 -36.03 -27.23
C LYS A 4 -5.63 -34.92 -28.29
N GLU A 5 -4.98 -33.80 -28.01
CA GLU A 5 -4.91 -32.67 -28.94
C GLU A 5 -3.77 -31.73 -28.53
N VAL A 6 -3.13 -31.11 -29.52
CA VAL A 6 -2.18 -30.01 -29.32
C VAL A 6 -2.76 -28.80 -30.05
N LYS A 7 -3.17 -27.78 -29.29
CA LYS A 7 -3.67 -26.51 -29.83
C LYS A 7 -2.63 -25.42 -29.63
N ARG A 8 -2.51 -24.53 -30.63
CA ARG A 8 -1.73 -23.31 -30.54
C ARG A 8 -2.69 -22.15 -30.26
N LEU A 9 -2.38 -21.33 -29.27
CA LEU A 9 -3.11 -20.08 -29.03
C LEU A 9 -2.63 -19.06 -30.08
N GLU A 10 -3.49 -18.69 -31.02
CA GLU A 10 -3.24 -17.54 -31.89
C GLU A 10 -4.00 -16.35 -31.31
N LEU A 11 -3.26 -15.34 -30.85
CA LEU A 11 -3.84 -14.11 -30.33
C LEU A 11 -4.39 -13.29 -31.51
N PRO A 12 -5.67 -12.86 -31.47
CA PRO A 12 -6.21 -11.99 -32.52
C PRO A 12 -5.49 -10.64 -32.52
N GLU A 13 -5.48 -9.96 -33.67
CA GLU A 13 -4.98 -8.59 -33.74
C GLU A 13 -5.87 -7.67 -32.89
N LEU A 14 -5.24 -6.68 -32.25
CA LEU A 14 -5.96 -5.68 -31.47
C LEU A 14 -6.59 -4.65 -32.41
N ASP A 15 -7.85 -4.88 -32.79
CA ASP A 15 -8.67 -3.97 -33.60
C ASP A 15 -9.85 -3.38 -32.80
N ASP A 16 -10.59 -2.45 -33.41
CA ASP A 16 -11.68 -1.72 -32.77
C ASP A 16 -12.88 -2.62 -32.41
N GLU A 17 -13.12 -3.70 -33.17
CA GLU A 17 -14.20 -4.65 -32.89
C GLU A 17 -13.87 -5.51 -31.66
N LEU A 18 -12.63 -6.02 -31.59
CA LEU A 18 -12.13 -6.77 -30.45
C LEU A 18 -12.11 -5.90 -29.19
N VAL A 19 -11.70 -4.62 -29.29
CA VAL A 19 -11.74 -3.69 -28.15
C VAL A 19 -13.16 -3.52 -27.62
N LYS A 20 -14.15 -3.35 -28.50
CA LYS A 20 -15.56 -3.25 -28.06
C LYS A 20 -16.03 -4.52 -27.37
N GLU A 21 -15.63 -5.69 -27.85
CA GLU A 21 -15.96 -6.98 -27.25
C GLU A 21 -15.35 -7.14 -25.85
N ILE A 22 -14.02 -6.98 -25.72
CA ILE A 22 -13.31 -7.23 -24.45
C ILE A 22 -13.63 -6.16 -23.39
N THR A 23 -13.97 -4.94 -23.82
CA THR A 23 -14.28 -3.83 -22.91
C THR A 23 -15.77 -3.66 -22.65
N GLN A 24 -16.62 -4.56 -23.16
CA GLN A 24 -18.07 -4.48 -23.03
C GLN A 24 -18.64 -3.13 -23.50
N GLN A 25 -18.18 -2.66 -24.67
CA GLN A 25 -18.55 -1.39 -25.29
C GLN A 25 -18.16 -0.14 -24.48
N ARG A 26 -17.22 -0.25 -23.54
CA ARG A 26 -16.69 0.92 -22.81
C ARG A 26 -15.80 1.81 -23.69
N PHE A 27 -15.14 1.24 -24.70
CA PHE A 27 -14.28 1.99 -25.64
C PHE A 27 -14.66 1.70 -27.08
N ASP A 28 -14.60 2.73 -27.92
CA ASP A 28 -14.99 2.65 -29.32
C ASP A 28 -13.84 2.27 -30.27
N ASN A 29 -12.59 2.47 -29.84
CA ASN A 29 -11.42 2.22 -30.66
C ASN A 29 -10.18 1.86 -29.81
N VAL A 30 -9.17 1.32 -30.48
CA VAL A 30 -7.90 0.90 -29.89
C VAL A 30 -7.14 2.07 -29.26
N ALA A 31 -7.26 3.29 -29.79
CA ALA A 31 -6.53 4.44 -29.27
C ALA A 31 -7.05 4.85 -27.88
N ASP A 32 -8.36 4.91 -27.70
CA ASP A 32 -9.01 5.24 -26.42
C ASP A 32 -8.73 4.17 -25.36
N PHE A 33 -8.81 2.89 -25.75
CA PHE A 33 -8.45 1.79 -24.86
C PHE A 33 -6.98 1.86 -24.42
N LYS A 34 -6.05 2.12 -25.35
CA LYS A 34 -4.62 2.28 -25.02
C LYS A 34 -4.37 3.50 -24.12
N ALA A 35 -5.10 4.60 -24.32
CA ALA A 35 -4.98 5.78 -23.48
C ALA A 35 -5.43 5.50 -22.04
N ASP A 36 -6.55 4.81 -21.84
CA ASP A 36 -7.04 4.42 -20.51
C ASP A 36 -6.08 3.43 -19.83
N VAL A 37 -5.62 2.39 -20.53
CA VAL A 37 -4.62 1.45 -20.00
C VAL A 37 -3.34 2.18 -19.59
N LYS A 38 -2.88 3.16 -20.40
CA LYS A 38 -1.72 3.98 -20.04
C LYS A 38 -1.95 4.77 -18.76
N LEU A 39 -3.13 5.38 -18.57
CA LEU A 39 -3.48 6.10 -17.35
C LEU A 39 -3.51 5.17 -16.14
N GLN A 40 -4.12 3.98 -16.27
CA GLN A 40 -4.15 2.98 -15.21
C GLN A 40 -2.74 2.51 -14.81
N LEU A 41 -1.88 2.23 -15.81
CA LEU A 41 -0.49 1.86 -15.56
C LEU A 41 0.29 3.00 -14.91
N GLN A 42 0.11 4.23 -15.37
CA GLN A 42 0.76 5.39 -14.80
C GLN A 42 0.36 5.60 -13.33
N ALA A 43 -0.93 5.49 -13.00
CA ALA A 43 -1.40 5.54 -11.63
C ALA A 43 -0.79 4.42 -10.78
N HIS A 44 -0.87 3.17 -11.26
CA HIS A 44 -0.30 2.00 -10.57
C HIS A 44 1.19 2.15 -10.27
N PHE A 45 1.99 2.57 -11.26
CA PHE A 45 3.44 2.74 -11.07
C PHE A 45 3.78 3.97 -10.22
N THR A 46 2.95 5.01 -10.23
CA THR A 46 3.12 6.17 -9.33
C THR A 46 2.90 5.75 -7.88
N ASP A 47 1.80 5.06 -7.59
CA ASP A 47 1.47 4.56 -6.25
C ASP A 47 2.54 3.56 -5.78
N LYS A 48 2.94 2.64 -6.66
CA LYS A 48 4.00 1.67 -6.37
C LYS A 48 5.32 2.36 -6.06
N SER A 49 5.72 3.36 -6.86
CA SER A 49 6.96 4.10 -6.63
C SER A 49 6.93 4.85 -5.30
N GLU A 50 5.78 5.38 -4.89
CA GLU A 50 5.63 6.01 -3.57
C GLU A 50 5.75 4.98 -2.44
N GLN A 51 5.08 3.83 -2.56
CA GLN A 51 5.18 2.75 -1.57
C GLN A 51 6.60 2.23 -1.42
N ASP A 52 7.28 1.94 -2.53
CA ASP A 52 8.66 1.45 -2.56
C ASP A 52 9.61 2.51 -1.92
N LEU A 53 9.37 3.81 -2.16
CA LEU A 53 10.10 4.90 -1.53
C LEU A 53 9.89 4.94 0.00
N LEU A 54 8.63 4.84 0.46
CA LEU A 54 8.31 4.83 1.90
C LEU A 54 8.95 3.62 2.60
N GLU A 55 8.90 2.45 1.98
CA GLU A 55 9.55 1.24 2.48
C GLU A 55 11.07 1.42 2.56
N ALA A 56 11.72 1.90 1.49
CA ALA A 56 13.15 2.15 1.47
C ALA A 56 13.59 3.15 2.54
N MET A 57 12.84 4.24 2.74
CA MET A 57 13.11 5.23 3.78
C MET A 57 13.04 4.62 5.18
N SER A 58 11.96 3.88 5.47
CA SER A 58 11.80 3.24 6.78
C SER A 58 12.88 2.20 7.04
N ALA A 59 13.22 1.38 6.05
CA ALA A 59 14.27 0.38 6.14
C ALA A 59 15.64 1.01 6.41
N LYS A 60 15.97 2.10 5.70
CA LYS A 60 17.25 2.79 5.86
C LYS A 60 17.38 3.41 7.25
N LEU A 61 16.33 4.06 7.75
CA LEU A 61 16.32 4.63 9.10
C LEU A 61 16.45 3.55 10.19
N ILE A 62 15.84 2.38 10.01
CA ILE A 62 15.99 1.25 10.93
C ILE A 62 17.43 0.71 10.91
N GLU A 63 18.06 0.64 9.74
CA GLU A 63 19.44 0.18 9.57
C GLU A 63 20.43 1.12 10.27
N GLU A 64 20.28 2.43 10.07
CA GLU A 64 21.15 3.44 10.68
C GLU A 64 20.93 3.60 12.19
N HIS A 65 19.77 3.19 12.69
CA HIS A 65 19.40 3.27 14.10
C HIS A 65 19.05 1.88 14.67
N PRO A 66 20.05 1.04 15.01
CA PRO A 66 19.80 -0.27 15.59
C PRO A 66 19.24 -0.13 17.01
N VAL A 67 17.92 -0.18 17.13
CA VAL A 67 17.21 -0.12 18.42
C VAL A 67 16.78 -1.53 18.87
N PRO A 68 17.04 -1.94 20.13
CA PRO A 68 16.52 -3.21 20.65
C PRO A 68 14.99 -3.15 20.79
N THR A 69 14.30 -4.13 20.22
CA THR A 69 12.83 -4.23 20.31
C THR A 69 12.40 -5.12 21.46
N PRO A 70 11.41 -4.70 22.28
CA PRO A 70 10.85 -5.57 23.31
C PRO A 70 10.17 -6.80 22.69
N LYS A 71 10.44 -8.00 23.23
CA LYS A 71 9.83 -9.26 22.75
C LYS A 71 8.30 -9.21 22.71
N ALA A 72 7.68 -8.55 23.69
CA ALA A 72 6.23 -8.38 23.74
C ALA A 72 5.69 -7.55 22.55
N MET A 73 6.44 -6.53 22.12
CA MET A 73 6.07 -5.71 20.96
C MET A 73 6.19 -6.53 19.67
N VAL A 74 7.28 -7.29 19.49
CA VAL A 74 7.45 -8.18 18.33
C VAL A 74 6.34 -9.22 18.27
N ALA A 75 6.01 -9.86 19.38
CA ALA A 75 4.91 -10.83 19.45
C ALA A 75 3.55 -10.22 19.09
N SER A 76 3.28 -8.98 19.53
CA SER A 76 2.07 -8.25 19.15
C SER A 76 1.98 -8.02 17.64
N PHE A 77 3.08 -7.60 17.01
CA PHE A 77 3.14 -7.45 15.55
C PHE A 77 3.04 -8.78 14.81
N GLN A 78 3.64 -9.86 15.30
CA GLN A 78 3.49 -11.20 14.71
C GLN A 78 2.02 -11.63 14.69
N ASN A 79 1.32 -11.46 15.82
CA ASN A 79 -0.10 -11.78 15.90
C ASN A 79 -0.93 -10.90 14.96
N MET A 80 -0.64 -9.60 14.86
CA MET A 80 -1.32 -8.71 13.92
C MET A 80 -1.10 -9.15 12.46
N LEU A 81 0.13 -9.49 12.08
CA LEU A 81 0.46 -9.97 10.74
C LEU A 81 -0.21 -11.32 10.44
N LEU A 82 -0.29 -12.21 11.44
CA LEU A 82 -0.98 -13.49 11.33
C LEU A 82 -2.48 -13.31 11.08
N GLU A 83 -3.13 -12.45 11.86
CA GLU A 83 -4.57 -12.17 11.70
C GLU A 83 -4.86 -11.51 10.35
N ASN A 84 -3.98 -10.62 9.88
CA ASN A 84 -4.08 -10.03 8.54
C ASN A 84 -3.95 -11.11 7.44
N ALA A 85 -2.99 -12.03 7.57
CA ALA A 85 -2.83 -13.14 6.64
C ALA A 85 -4.08 -14.04 6.62
N LYS A 86 -4.62 -14.39 7.80
CA LYS A 86 -5.87 -15.16 7.91
C LYS A 86 -7.04 -14.47 7.20
N ARG A 87 -7.19 -13.14 7.37
CA ARG A 87 -8.23 -12.37 6.68
C ARG A 87 -8.08 -12.42 5.16
N GLN A 88 -6.86 -12.27 4.64
CA GLN A 88 -6.60 -12.36 3.20
C GLN A 88 -6.90 -13.75 2.62
N MET A 89 -6.75 -14.81 3.43
CA MET A 89 -7.05 -16.19 3.04
C MET A 89 -8.53 -16.59 3.22
N GLY A 90 -9.44 -15.63 3.43
CA GLY A 90 -10.86 -15.91 3.60
C GLY A 90 -11.27 -16.31 5.02
N GLY A 91 -10.45 -15.95 6.02
CA GLY A 91 -10.78 -16.08 7.45
C GLY A 91 -10.36 -17.40 8.11
N GLN A 92 -9.81 -18.35 7.36
CA GLN A 92 -9.24 -19.58 7.92
C GLN A 92 -7.81 -19.80 7.44
N PHE A 93 -6.91 -20.09 8.39
CA PHE A 93 -5.57 -20.55 8.07
C PHE A 93 -5.64 -21.98 7.52
N PRO A 94 -4.97 -22.31 6.39
CA PRO A 94 -5.04 -23.65 5.83
C PRO A 94 -4.58 -24.70 6.85
N GLN A 95 -5.36 -25.76 7.04
CA GLN A 95 -4.99 -26.86 7.95
C GLN A 95 -3.70 -27.59 7.52
N SER A 96 -3.29 -27.43 6.26
CA SER A 96 -2.03 -27.95 5.72
C SER A 96 -0.80 -27.13 6.13
N LEU A 97 -0.98 -25.91 6.66
CA LEU A 97 0.10 -25.04 7.11
C LEU A 97 0.18 -25.08 8.64
N ASN A 98 1.40 -25.27 9.15
CA ASN A 98 1.65 -25.17 10.58
C ASN A 98 1.69 -23.70 11.00
N GLU A 99 0.70 -23.25 11.78
CA GLU A 99 0.59 -21.87 12.25
C GLU A 99 1.84 -21.40 13.02
N ALA A 100 2.48 -22.28 13.81
CA ALA A 100 3.69 -21.94 14.55
C ALA A 100 4.88 -21.70 13.62
N GLU A 101 5.03 -22.51 12.56
CA GLU A 101 6.08 -22.31 11.57
C GLU A 101 5.85 -21.01 10.79
N PHE A 102 4.59 -20.75 10.40
CA PHE A 102 4.23 -19.50 9.73
C PHE A 102 4.50 -18.28 10.61
N LEU A 103 4.16 -18.35 11.91
CA LEU A 103 4.42 -17.27 12.85
C LEU A 103 5.91 -16.95 12.99
N GLU A 104 6.79 -17.97 12.94
CA GLU A 104 8.23 -17.76 12.90
C GLU A 104 8.69 -17.08 11.60
N THR A 105 8.06 -17.37 10.44
CA THR A 105 8.36 -16.65 9.18
C THR A 105 7.99 -15.17 9.24
N LEU A 106 7.01 -14.79 10.07
CA LEU A 106 6.59 -13.40 10.25
C LEU A 106 7.52 -12.60 11.18
N LYS A 107 8.36 -13.29 11.96
CA LYS A 107 9.21 -12.66 12.99
C LYS A 107 10.12 -11.56 12.45
N PRO A 108 10.86 -11.74 11.32
CA PRO A 108 11.72 -10.68 10.81
C PRO A 108 10.93 -9.43 10.41
N ASN A 109 9.71 -9.61 9.87
CA ASN A 109 8.87 -8.49 9.49
C ASN A 109 8.29 -7.79 10.72
N ALA A 110 7.84 -8.56 11.72
CA ALA A 110 7.37 -8.02 12.99
C ALA A 110 8.47 -7.24 13.73
N GLU A 111 9.72 -7.70 13.69
CA GLU A 111 10.87 -6.97 14.24
C GLU A 111 11.10 -5.65 13.50
N LYS A 112 11.01 -5.63 12.16
CA LYS A 112 11.07 -4.39 11.37
C LYS A 112 9.97 -3.41 11.76
N HIS A 113 8.71 -3.87 11.86
CA HIS A 113 7.60 -3.01 12.29
C HIS A 113 7.78 -2.46 13.71
N ALA A 114 8.25 -3.29 14.65
CA ALA A 114 8.55 -2.86 16.00
C ALA A 114 9.67 -1.80 16.05
N ARG A 115 10.75 -1.99 15.28
CA ARG A 115 11.82 -0.99 15.16
C ARG A 115 11.31 0.30 14.55
N TRP A 116 10.54 0.19 13.46
CA TRP A 116 9.97 1.34 12.78
C TRP A 116 9.09 2.17 13.72
N LEU A 117 8.22 1.52 14.51
CA LEU A 117 7.36 2.19 15.46
C LEU A 117 8.16 3.02 16.48
N LEU A 118 9.26 2.47 17.01
CA LEU A 118 10.11 3.18 17.97
C LEU A 118 10.81 4.38 17.33
N VAL A 119 11.33 4.21 16.12
CA VAL A 119 12.00 5.28 15.37
C VAL A 119 11.00 6.38 15.01
N SER A 120 9.81 6.03 14.50
CA SER A 120 8.78 6.97 14.09
C SER A 120 8.23 7.77 15.28
N GLN A 121 7.98 7.12 16.43
CA GLN A 121 7.60 7.80 17.68
C GLN A 121 8.67 8.79 18.14
N LYS A 122 9.94 8.43 18.03
CA LYS A 122 11.06 9.31 18.39
C LYS A 122 11.14 10.53 17.46
N ILE A 123 10.97 10.33 16.15
CA ILE A 123 10.91 11.43 15.17
C ILE A 123 9.72 12.35 15.46
N ALA A 124 8.53 11.80 15.70
CA ALA A 124 7.35 12.57 16.04
C ALA A 124 7.58 13.44 17.29
N LYS A 125 8.17 12.85 18.34
CA LYS A 125 8.48 13.57 19.58
C LYS A 125 9.52 14.68 19.39
N GLU A 126 10.59 14.43 18.63
CA GLU A 126 11.67 15.43 18.43
C GLU A 126 11.28 16.59 17.53
N ASN A 127 10.32 16.39 16.62
CA ASN A 127 9.81 17.43 15.74
C ASN A 127 8.46 17.98 16.23
N GLU A 128 8.06 17.64 17.46
CA GLU A 128 6.81 18.09 18.12
C GLU A 128 5.57 17.90 17.24
N LEU A 129 5.55 16.80 16.49
CA LEU A 129 4.47 16.48 15.57
C LEU A 129 3.21 16.12 16.35
N ASN A 130 2.18 16.92 16.15
CA ASN A 130 0.85 16.69 16.68
C ASN A 130 -0.17 16.82 15.54
N VAL A 131 -1.31 16.15 15.71
CA VAL A 131 -2.46 16.26 14.80
C VAL A 131 -3.45 17.22 15.44
N THR A 132 -3.73 18.32 14.75
CA THR A 132 -4.74 19.31 15.12
C THR A 132 -6.05 19.03 14.38
N ASP A 133 -7.13 19.65 14.83
CA ASP A 133 -8.43 19.57 14.14
C ASP A 133 -8.34 20.14 12.71
N GLU A 134 -7.44 21.11 12.48
CA GLU A 134 -7.19 21.69 11.17
C GLU A 134 -6.51 20.68 10.23
N ASP A 135 -5.62 19.84 10.75
CA ASP A 135 -5.02 18.77 9.97
C ASP A 135 -6.05 17.73 9.55
N ILE A 136 -6.98 17.39 10.45
CA ILE A 136 -8.08 16.45 10.15
C ILE A 136 -8.98 17.04 9.07
N LYS A 137 -9.27 18.35 9.15
CA LYS A 137 -10.04 19.05 8.12
C LYS A 137 -9.29 19.08 6.78
N ALA A 138 -8.00 19.40 6.77
CA ALA A 138 -7.18 19.41 5.55
C ALA A 138 -7.07 18.00 4.92
N TYR A 139 -6.97 16.96 5.76
CA TYR A 139 -7.03 15.57 5.29
C TYR A 139 -8.38 15.24 4.67
N ALA A 140 -9.49 15.65 5.30
CA ALA A 140 -10.83 15.49 4.75
C ALA A 140 -11.04 16.26 3.43
N GLU A 141 -10.46 17.44 3.27
CA GLU A 141 -10.49 18.20 2.01
C GLU A 141 -9.79 17.43 0.88
N LYS A 142 -8.59 16.90 1.14
CA LYS A 142 -7.85 16.06 0.17
C LYS A 142 -8.61 14.79 -0.21
N GLU A 143 -9.28 14.15 0.74
CA GLU A 143 -10.03 12.92 0.47
C GLU A 143 -11.34 13.22 -0.29
N ALA A 144 -12.01 14.34 -0.01
CA ALA A 144 -13.18 14.79 -0.78
C ALA A 144 -12.84 15.11 -2.25
N GLU A 145 -11.63 15.59 -2.53
CA GLU A 145 -11.16 15.80 -3.91
C GLU A 145 -11.03 14.48 -4.70
N LYS A 146 -10.73 13.38 -4.01
CA LYS A 146 -10.61 12.04 -4.61
C LYS A 146 -11.95 11.33 -4.74
N GLU A 147 -12.88 11.59 -3.82
CA GLU A 147 -14.21 10.97 -3.77
C GLU A 147 -15.30 12.05 -3.80
N PRO A 148 -15.73 12.49 -5.01
CA PRO A 148 -16.70 13.58 -5.17
C PRO A 148 -18.08 13.30 -4.56
N SER A 149 -18.38 12.05 -4.21
CA SER A 149 -19.64 11.67 -3.58
C SER A 149 -19.71 12.05 -2.09
N LEU A 150 -18.58 12.38 -1.44
CA LEU A 150 -18.50 12.72 -0.03
C LEU A 150 -18.19 14.21 0.17
N THR A 151 -18.91 14.85 1.09
CA THR A 151 -18.58 16.24 1.46
C THR A 151 -17.51 16.28 2.54
N VAL A 152 -16.72 17.36 2.56
CA VAL A 152 -15.71 17.62 3.61
C VAL A 152 -16.34 17.53 5.00
N GLU A 153 -17.55 18.07 5.18
CA GLU A 153 -18.25 18.05 6.47
C GLU A 153 -18.62 16.63 6.92
N GLN A 154 -19.05 15.76 6.00
CA GLN A 154 -19.35 14.36 6.29
C GLN A 154 -18.09 13.59 6.68
N LEU A 155 -16.98 13.82 5.98
CA LEU A 155 -15.68 13.21 6.27
C LEU A 155 -15.16 13.66 7.64
N VAL A 156 -15.16 14.96 7.92
CA VAL A 156 -14.74 15.49 9.22
C VAL A 156 -15.59 14.91 10.35
N SER A 157 -16.92 14.87 10.18
CA SER A 157 -17.82 14.27 11.17
C SER A 157 -17.47 12.79 11.44
N THR A 158 -17.22 12.03 10.38
CA THR A 158 -16.84 10.62 10.47
C THR A 158 -15.49 10.46 11.18
N TYR A 159 -14.48 11.24 10.78
CA TYR A 159 -13.14 11.19 11.34
C TYR A 159 -13.09 11.64 12.81
N MET A 160 -13.97 12.55 13.21
CA MET A 160 -14.07 13.01 14.60
C MET A 160 -14.88 12.05 15.51
N SER A 161 -15.49 11.01 14.94
CA SER A 161 -16.21 10.00 15.72
C SER A 161 -15.26 9.13 16.55
N THR A 162 -15.73 8.62 17.69
CA THR A 162 -14.92 7.80 18.61
C THR A 162 -14.31 6.57 17.94
N GLU A 163 -14.95 6.02 16.91
CA GLU A 163 -14.50 4.80 16.23
C GLU A 163 -13.32 5.06 15.28
N PHE A 164 -13.27 6.24 14.65
CA PHE A 164 -12.30 6.54 13.59
C PHE A 164 -11.23 7.56 14.00
N LYS A 165 -11.45 8.30 15.09
CA LYS A 165 -10.57 9.40 15.50
C LYS A 165 -9.12 8.95 15.70
N ASP A 166 -8.90 7.89 16.47
CA ASP A 166 -7.54 7.40 16.74
C ASP A 166 -6.86 6.91 15.45
N TYR A 167 -7.61 6.22 14.58
CA TYR A 167 -7.09 5.76 13.29
C TYR A 167 -6.67 6.91 12.37
N ILE A 168 -7.48 7.98 12.29
CA ILE A 168 -7.19 9.14 11.46
C ILE A 168 -6.03 9.94 12.03
N ILE A 169 -5.96 10.10 13.35
CA ILE A 169 -4.81 10.73 14.01
C ILE A 169 -3.53 9.97 13.68
N ASP A 170 -3.52 8.64 13.81
CA ASP A 170 -2.35 7.82 13.48
C ASP A 170 -1.97 7.91 12.00
N THR A 171 -2.96 7.97 11.12
CA THR A 171 -2.76 8.12 9.66
C THR A 171 -2.10 9.46 9.32
N ILE A 172 -2.66 10.56 9.81
CA ILE A 172 -2.12 11.91 9.56
C ILE A 172 -0.74 12.07 10.21
N LEU A 173 -0.55 11.54 11.42
CA LEU A 173 0.74 11.58 12.09
C LEU A 173 1.81 10.83 11.29
N LYS A 174 1.46 9.66 10.74
CA LYS A 174 2.34 8.89 9.87
C LYS A 174 2.73 9.69 8.62
N GLU A 175 1.79 10.35 7.95
CA GLU A 175 2.10 11.22 6.80
C GLU A 175 3.07 12.33 7.18
N LYS A 176 2.80 13.05 8.27
CA LYS A 176 3.69 14.11 8.78
C LYS A 176 5.11 13.62 9.08
N ILE A 177 5.24 12.43 9.67
CA ILE A 177 6.55 11.82 9.94
C ILE A 177 7.32 11.59 8.64
N TYR A 178 6.65 11.04 7.61
CA TYR A 178 7.29 10.83 6.32
C TYR A 178 7.63 12.13 5.61
N ASP A 179 6.82 13.17 5.73
CA ASP A 179 7.13 14.49 5.16
C ASP A 179 8.36 15.12 5.81
N VAL A 180 8.50 15.00 7.14
CA VAL A 180 9.72 15.41 7.84
C VAL A 180 10.93 14.64 7.34
N ILE A 181 10.81 13.33 7.14
CA ILE A 181 11.91 12.50 6.62
C ILE A 181 12.26 12.94 5.20
N LYS A 182 11.27 13.03 4.30
CA LYS A 182 11.42 13.47 2.90
C LYS A 182 12.10 14.84 2.81
N SER A 183 11.84 15.75 3.76
CA SER A 183 12.47 17.08 3.81
C SER A 183 13.96 17.06 4.19
N LYS A 184 14.45 15.98 4.82
CA LYS A 184 15.82 15.84 5.34
C LYS A 184 16.68 14.83 4.59
N VAL A 185 16.07 13.96 3.77
CA VAL A 185 16.79 12.92 3.00
C VAL A 185 16.96 13.32 1.54
N THR A 186 18.02 12.81 0.92
CA THR A 186 18.23 12.97 -0.53
C THR A 186 17.55 11.81 -1.27
N ILE A 187 16.53 12.12 -2.08
CA ILE A 187 15.81 11.13 -2.88
C ILE A 187 16.44 11.08 -4.27
N THR A 188 17.04 9.95 -4.61
CA THR A 188 17.59 9.70 -5.96
C THR A 188 16.55 8.93 -6.77
N LYS A 189 16.24 9.42 -7.98
CA LYS A 189 15.32 8.74 -8.89
C LYS A 189 16.08 7.73 -9.72
N GLU A 190 15.68 6.47 -9.64
CA GLU A 190 16.18 5.41 -10.52
C GLU A 190 15.07 4.94 -11.45
N ALA A 191 15.40 4.71 -12.72
CA ALA A 191 14.45 4.19 -13.70
C ALA A 191 14.44 2.66 -13.62
N THR A 192 13.38 2.09 -13.05
CA THR A 192 13.14 0.65 -13.10
C THR A 192 12.50 0.30 -14.44
N PRO A 193 13.11 -0.58 -15.26
CA PRO A 193 12.53 -0.98 -16.53
C PRO A 193 11.24 -1.79 -16.29
N VAL A 194 10.25 -1.61 -17.16
CA VAL A 194 9.02 -2.42 -17.17
C VAL A 194 9.42 -3.87 -17.48
N PRO A 195 8.96 -4.88 -16.73
CA PRO A 195 9.25 -6.28 -17.02
C PRO A 195 8.80 -6.63 -18.45
N GLU A 196 9.72 -7.12 -19.28
CA GLU A 196 9.36 -7.61 -20.62
C GLU A 196 8.60 -8.94 -20.49
N HIS A 197 7.39 -9.00 -21.04
CA HIS A 197 6.68 -10.26 -21.19
C HIS A 197 7.31 -11.02 -22.36
N GLN A 198 8.09 -12.06 -22.08
CA GLN A 198 8.51 -12.99 -23.13
C GLN A 198 7.26 -13.77 -23.58
N GLY A 199 6.84 -13.53 -24.81
CA GLY A 199 5.67 -14.17 -25.43
C GLY A 199 5.91 -15.62 -25.82
#